data_AF-A0A2V7C9H2-F1
#
_entry.id   AF-A0A2V7C9H2-F1
#
_cell.length_a   1.000
_cell.length_b   1.000
_cell.length_c   1.000
_cell.angle_alpha   90.00
_cell.angle_beta   90.00
_cell.angle_gamma   90.00
#
_symmetry.space_group_name_H-M   'P 1'
#
loop_
_entity.id
_entity.type
_entity.pdbx_description
1 polymer ?
#
loop_
_entity_poly.entity_id
_entity_poly.type
_entity_poly.pdbx_seq_one_letter_code
_entity_poly.pdbx_strand_id
1 'polypeptide(L)'
;MRPKQAFKQHLRGRSEGPRLPLVASVLVFGALAVLGCVPGAERREASAPPRWTSRAIPEAKGEVKEVDGKRVQIRYKDDVFSAVTANFEQWPTYAYSETKKFPPPSRVPMPGVKGDPKKGRELFMSREKAPCTGCHLIPGDDVWPAGSVGPDLSVIGDRRLPDQYLFQFIWDARVVLPDPSMPPWGTSGILSPEETRHIVAFLQTLKGNPPFVPPAEKDPARNPHTRPRVANYWGDNLDPANNPAILLAESGLAVWSTKGPAGKACADCHDGGLEKAMKGVATKYPRYFSAYGRVMSIEDFLTVHAPEKTGNEMLAQSPAHLAMAILIKMQSNGMPVSIDVTSPEARAAYERGRALYHQRVGRRNHACADCHDADRGAGRFAGGRVLSLAQNGMTKHFPVWFTIPRTTWSIRTRFQFCMLPLGTNYLAADAPEYADLELYLTAFDNGKPLSVPGIR
;
A
#
# COMPACT_ATOMS: atom_id res chain seq x y z
N MET A 1 -34.80 9.43 -35.53
CA MET A 1 -36.06 8.70 -35.73
C MET A 1 -35.75 7.26 -36.13
N ARG A 2 -36.23 6.27 -35.37
CA ARG A 2 -36.32 4.85 -35.79
C ARG A 2 -37.73 4.59 -36.32
N PRO A 3 -37.90 3.52 -37.11
CA PRO A 3 -38.84 2.44 -36.74
C PRO A 3 -38.21 1.04 -37.04
N LYS A 4 -38.21 -0.02 -36.21
CA LYS A 4 -39.27 -0.96 -35.70
C LYS A 4 -40.29 -1.33 -36.79
N GLN A 5 -40.69 -2.58 -37.11
CA GLN A 5 -40.56 -3.96 -36.60
C GLN A 5 -41.20 -4.90 -37.67
N ALA A 6 -40.81 -6.19 -37.76
CA ALA A 6 -41.67 -7.42 -37.69
C ALA A 6 -41.65 -8.24 -39.02
N PHE A 7 -41.80 -9.58 -39.12
CA PHE A 7 -41.74 -10.77 -38.26
C PHE A 7 -42.08 -12.02 -39.14
N LYS A 8 -41.28 -13.12 -39.08
CA LYS A 8 -41.58 -14.57 -39.41
C LYS A 8 -42.18 -14.94 -40.80
N GLN A 9 -42.10 -16.14 -41.41
CA GLN A 9 -41.55 -17.50 -41.20
C GLN A 9 -41.78 -18.31 -42.52
N HIS A 10 -40.86 -19.20 -42.94
CA HIS A 10 -41.09 -20.55 -43.54
C HIS A 10 -39.74 -21.08 -44.08
N LEU A 11 -39.05 -22.03 -43.42
CA LEU A 11 -39.21 -23.50 -43.41
C LEU A 11 -38.48 -24.27 -44.54
N ARG A 12 -37.55 -25.14 -44.07
CA ARG A 12 -37.06 -26.44 -44.60
C ARG A 12 -35.86 -26.46 -45.56
N GLY A 13 -34.80 -27.12 -45.06
CA GLY A 13 -33.74 -27.79 -45.82
C GLY A 13 -32.75 -28.45 -44.85
N ARG A 14 -32.86 -29.78 -44.66
CA ARG A 14 -31.95 -30.63 -43.85
C ARG A 14 -30.82 -31.19 -44.74
N SER A 15 -29.60 -31.27 -44.20
CA SER A 15 -28.61 -32.35 -44.41
C SER A 15 -27.62 -32.29 -43.23
N GLU A 16 -27.68 -33.23 -42.28
CA GLU A 16 -26.94 -34.51 -42.19
C GLU A 16 -25.39 -34.37 -42.19
N GLY A 17 -24.81 -34.50 -40.99
CA GLY A 17 -23.40 -34.76 -40.73
C GLY A 17 -23.25 -35.97 -39.78
N PRO A 18 -22.12 -36.71 -39.82
CA PRO A 18 -22.09 -38.13 -39.47
C PRO A 18 -21.97 -38.40 -37.96
N ARG A 19 -22.59 -39.52 -37.55
CA ARG A 19 -22.54 -40.11 -36.20
C ARG A 19 -21.29 -40.96 -36.03
N LEU A 20 -20.57 -40.79 -34.92
CA LEU A 20 -19.58 -41.74 -34.40
C LEU A 20 -20.16 -42.51 -33.19
N PRO A 21 -19.72 -43.75 -32.94
CA PRO A 21 -20.46 -44.73 -32.15
C PRO A 21 -20.19 -44.64 -30.64
N LEU A 22 -21.20 -45.00 -29.86
CA LEU A 22 -21.09 -45.29 -28.42
C LEU A 22 -20.21 -46.53 -28.24
N VAL A 23 -19.10 -46.40 -27.52
CA VAL A 23 -18.36 -47.52 -26.93
C VAL A 23 -18.48 -47.42 -25.42
N ALA A 24 -18.96 -48.51 -24.81
CA ALA A 24 -19.10 -48.67 -23.38
C ALA A 24 -17.70 -48.70 -22.72
N SER A 25 -17.45 -47.77 -21.80
CA SER A 25 -16.25 -47.80 -20.97
C SER A 25 -16.54 -48.50 -19.65
N VAL A 26 -15.97 -49.69 -19.54
CA VAL A 26 -15.85 -50.53 -18.35
C VAL A 26 -15.14 -49.75 -17.23
N LEU A 27 -15.71 -49.81 -16.02
CA LEU A 27 -15.11 -49.33 -14.78
C LEU A 27 -13.79 -50.06 -14.51
N VAL A 28 -12.67 -49.37 -14.69
CA VAL A 28 -11.35 -49.81 -14.18
C VAL A 28 -11.12 -49.12 -12.85
N PHE A 29 -11.16 -49.92 -11.78
CA PHE A 29 -10.65 -49.55 -10.45
C PHE A 29 -9.13 -49.35 -10.55
N GLY A 30 -8.71 -48.10 -10.73
CA GLY A 30 -7.32 -47.66 -10.59
C GLY A 30 -7.09 -47.15 -9.17
N ALA A 31 -6.18 -47.79 -8.45
CA ALA A 31 -5.85 -47.55 -7.05
C ALA A 31 -5.58 -46.06 -6.74
N LEU A 32 -6.32 -45.52 -5.76
CA LEU A 32 -5.90 -44.33 -5.01
C LEU A 32 -4.60 -44.68 -4.27
N ALA A 33 -3.47 -44.29 -4.83
CA ALA A 33 -2.24 -44.18 -4.07
C ALA A 33 -2.40 -42.99 -3.11
N VAL A 34 -2.62 -43.34 -1.85
CA VAL A 34 -2.48 -42.46 -0.69
C VAL A 34 -1.03 -41.97 -0.66
N LEU A 35 -0.77 -40.80 -1.25
CA LEU A 35 0.40 -40.01 -0.92
C LEU A 35 0.14 -39.38 0.44
N GLY A 36 0.48 -40.15 1.48
CA GLY A 36 0.46 -39.71 2.85
C GLY A 36 1.21 -38.39 3.01
N CYS A 37 0.65 -37.53 3.85
CA CYS A 37 1.37 -36.40 4.43
C CYS A 37 2.71 -36.90 4.94
N VAL A 38 3.81 -36.41 4.37
CA VAL A 38 5.11 -36.46 5.04
C VAL A 38 5.09 -35.35 6.09
N PRO A 39 5.01 -35.65 7.39
CA PRO A 39 5.26 -34.66 8.43
C PRO A 39 6.78 -34.53 8.52
N GLY A 40 7.36 -33.47 7.95
CA GLY A 40 8.81 -33.29 8.04
C GLY A 40 9.49 -32.46 6.97
N ALA A 41 8.77 -31.89 5.99
CA ALA A 41 9.28 -30.67 5.36
C ALA A 41 9.01 -29.53 6.35
N GLU A 42 9.91 -29.34 7.32
CA GLU A 42 10.03 -28.06 8.00
C GLU A 42 9.96 -27.00 6.90
N ARG A 43 8.89 -26.19 6.90
CA ARG A 43 8.96 -24.89 6.25
C ARG A 43 10.09 -24.20 6.99
N ARG A 44 11.32 -24.31 6.50
CA ARG A 44 12.44 -23.52 6.99
C ARG A 44 11.97 -22.08 6.77
N GLU A 45 11.44 -21.48 7.83
CA GLU A 45 11.25 -20.05 7.89
C GLU A 45 12.61 -19.48 7.54
N ALA A 46 12.69 -18.83 6.38
CA ALA A 46 13.96 -18.38 5.89
C ALA A 46 14.55 -17.39 6.89
N SER A 47 15.80 -17.59 7.25
CA SER A 47 16.51 -16.71 8.18
C SER A 47 16.33 -15.26 7.75
N ALA A 48 16.08 -14.38 8.73
CA ALA A 48 16.03 -12.94 8.49
C ALA A 48 17.33 -12.49 7.76
N PRO A 49 17.23 -11.49 6.88
CA PRO A 49 18.43 -10.94 6.23
C PRO A 49 19.42 -10.42 7.28
N PRO A 50 20.72 -10.34 6.94
CA PRO A 50 21.72 -9.77 7.84
C PRO A 50 21.35 -8.36 8.30
N ARG A 51 21.80 -7.99 9.50
CA ARG A 51 21.62 -6.64 10.01
C ARG A 51 22.26 -5.64 9.03
N TRP A 52 21.52 -4.59 8.68
CA TRP A 52 21.94 -3.58 7.72
C TRP A 52 22.22 -2.24 8.39
N THR A 53 23.37 -1.65 8.08
CA THR A 53 23.68 -0.27 8.46
C THR A 53 23.20 0.66 7.35
N SER A 54 22.19 1.49 7.65
CA SER A 54 21.58 2.36 6.64
C SER A 54 22.56 3.36 6.03
N ARG A 55 22.53 3.46 4.70
CA ARG A 55 23.22 4.46 3.88
C ARG A 55 22.24 5.51 3.33
N ALA A 56 21.08 5.66 3.95
CA ALA A 56 20.11 6.69 3.57
C ALA A 56 20.53 8.09 4.04
N ILE A 57 19.98 9.13 3.42
CA ILE A 57 20.08 10.50 3.95
C ILE A 57 19.51 10.56 5.39
N PRO A 58 19.95 11.48 6.26
CA PRO A 58 19.53 11.51 7.66
C PRO A 58 18.01 11.46 7.86
N GLU A 59 17.26 12.19 7.03
CA GLU A 59 15.80 12.28 7.04
C GLU A 59 15.12 10.96 6.65
N ALA A 60 15.82 10.05 5.98
CA ALA A 60 15.30 8.80 5.47
C ALA A 60 15.71 7.58 6.32
N LYS A 61 16.50 7.77 7.39
CA LYS A 61 16.98 6.68 8.27
C LYS A 61 15.96 6.19 9.29
N GLY A 62 14.89 6.95 9.52
CA GLY A 62 13.88 6.61 10.54
C GLY A 62 14.36 6.77 11.98
N GLU A 63 15.45 7.50 12.20
CA GLU A 63 16.04 7.76 13.52
C GLU A 63 15.07 8.52 14.44
N VAL A 64 15.05 8.15 15.72
CA VAL A 64 14.35 8.91 16.77
C VAL A 64 15.40 9.69 17.57
N LYS A 65 15.18 10.99 17.76
CA LYS A 65 16.07 11.89 18.52
C LYS A 65 15.28 12.65 19.56
N GLU A 66 15.99 13.11 20.58
CA GLU A 66 15.44 14.05 21.55
C GLU A 66 15.61 15.48 21.02
N VAL A 67 14.49 16.22 20.99
CA VAL A 67 14.40 17.62 20.58
C VAL A 67 13.52 18.33 21.59
N ASP A 68 14.04 19.35 22.27
CA ASP A 68 13.33 20.13 23.30
C ASP A 68 12.66 19.25 24.38
N GLY A 69 13.36 18.22 24.85
CA GLY A 69 12.87 17.28 25.86
C GLY A 69 11.80 16.30 25.37
N LYS A 70 11.56 16.24 24.05
CA LYS A 70 10.62 15.30 23.42
C LYS A 70 11.35 14.38 22.45
N ARG A 71 11.05 13.08 22.52
CA ARG A 71 11.51 12.11 21.53
C ARG A 71 10.67 12.22 20.26
N VAL A 72 11.29 12.56 19.15
CA VAL A 72 10.66 12.72 17.83
C VAL A 72 11.38 11.87 16.78
N GLN A 73 10.64 11.25 15.86
CA GLN A 73 11.26 10.64 14.69
C GLN A 73 11.69 11.75 13.74
N ILE A 74 12.95 11.73 13.29
CA ILE A 74 13.47 12.62 12.25
C ILE A 74 12.81 12.27 10.93
N ARG A 75 12.32 13.30 10.22
CA ARG A 75 11.61 13.14 8.94
C ARG A 75 12.06 14.12 7.87
N TYR A 76 11.63 13.85 6.64
CA TYR A 76 11.79 14.74 5.50
C TYR A 76 11.26 16.13 5.82
N LYS A 77 12.10 17.15 5.65
CA LYS A 77 11.79 18.54 6.02
C LYS A 77 10.79 19.18 5.07
N ASP A 78 10.96 18.97 3.78
CA ASP A 78 10.19 19.63 2.71
C ASP A 78 9.00 18.78 2.21
N ASP A 79 8.51 17.87 3.05
CA ASP A 79 7.38 17.00 2.70
C ASP A 79 6.05 17.47 3.30
N VAL A 80 4.93 17.13 2.65
CA VAL A 80 3.56 17.43 3.11
C VAL A 80 3.21 16.84 4.49
N PHE A 81 3.94 15.84 4.99
CA PHE A 81 3.77 15.32 6.34
C PHE A 81 4.89 15.73 7.31
N SER A 82 5.73 16.72 6.96
CA SER A 82 6.79 17.21 7.85
C SER A 82 6.25 17.79 9.17
N ALA A 83 5.01 18.29 9.16
CA ALA A 83 4.30 18.74 10.36
C ALA A 83 3.94 17.62 11.35
N VAL A 84 3.97 16.36 10.92
CA VAL A 84 3.78 15.22 11.82
C VAL A 84 5.06 15.05 12.63
N THR A 85 5.04 15.50 13.88
CA THR A 85 6.16 15.35 14.84
C THR A 85 5.96 14.18 15.80
N ALA A 86 4.80 13.53 15.75
CA ALA A 86 4.45 12.42 16.63
C ALA A 86 5.46 11.26 16.52
N ASN A 87 5.86 10.74 17.69
CA ASN A 87 6.68 9.54 17.82
C ASN A 87 5.77 8.36 18.19
N PHE A 88 5.93 7.25 17.49
CA PHE A 88 5.14 6.03 17.68
C PHE A 88 5.97 4.85 18.21
N GLU A 89 7.10 5.11 18.88
CA GLU A 89 8.03 4.07 19.36
C GLU A 89 7.41 3.03 20.29
N GLN A 90 6.29 3.34 20.94
CA GLN A 90 5.52 2.42 21.78
C GLN A 90 4.68 1.42 20.98
N TRP A 91 4.48 1.64 19.67
CA TRP A 91 3.67 0.80 18.80
C TRP A 91 4.54 -0.12 17.94
N PRO A 92 4.05 -1.32 17.57
CA PRO A 92 4.78 -2.23 16.69
C PRO A 92 5.10 -1.55 15.36
N THR A 93 6.29 -1.86 14.83
CA THR A 93 6.75 -1.48 13.50
C THR A 93 6.86 -2.71 12.60
N TYR A 94 7.28 -2.52 11.34
CA TYR A 94 7.57 -3.62 10.42
C TYR A 94 8.98 -4.21 10.59
N ALA A 95 9.82 -3.67 11.48
CA ALA A 95 11.19 -4.15 11.64
C ALA A 95 11.20 -5.65 12.00
N TYR A 96 12.10 -6.43 11.40
CA TYR A 96 12.26 -7.83 11.77
C TYR A 96 12.74 -8.03 13.21
N SER A 97 13.38 -7.02 13.79
CA SER A 97 13.77 -6.98 15.21
C SER A 97 12.64 -6.50 16.14
N GLU A 98 11.44 -6.23 15.62
CA GLU A 98 10.33 -5.77 16.42
C GLU A 98 9.86 -6.85 17.40
N THR A 99 9.69 -6.46 18.67
CA THR A 99 9.22 -7.33 19.75
C THR A 99 7.92 -6.83 20.38
N LYS A 100 7.55 -5.58 20.13
CA LYS A 100 6.31 -4.98 20.62
C LYS A 100 5.12 -5.68 19.98
N LYS A 101 4.10 -5.92 20.79
CA LYS A 101 2.82 -6.49 20.34
C LYS A 101 1.71 -5.47 20.57
N PHE A 102 0.76 -5.44 19.64
CA PHE A 102 -0.45 -4.65 19.86
C PHE A 102 -1.26 -5.28 21.01
N PRO A 103 -1.88 -4.49 21.91
CA PRO A 103 -2.64 -5.04 23.02
C PRO A 103 -3.76 -6.00 22.57
N PRO A 104 -3.97 -7.14 23.27
CA PRO A 104 -5.00 -8.09 22.92
C PRO A 104 -6.40 -7.46 23.10
N PRO A 105 -7.40 -7.92 22.32
CA PRO A 105 -8.75 -7.42 22.47
C PRO A 105 -9.34 -7.80 23.83
N SER A 106 -10.04 -6.86 24.45
CA SER A 106 -10.72 -7.07 25.73
C SER A 106 -12.12 -6.47 25.72
N ARG A 107 -13.04 -7.12 26.44
CA ARG A 107 -14.40 -6.61 26.67
C ARG A 107 -14.33 -5.51 27.71
N VAL A 108 -14.90 -4.35 27.41
CA VAL A 108 -14.91 -3.18 28.29
C VAL A 108 -16.35 -2.71 28.53
N PRO A 109 -16.78 -2.52 29.79
CA PRO A 109 -18.09 -1.95 30.06
C PRO A 109 -18.14 -0.49 29.61
N MET A 110 -19.25 -0.11 28.98
CA MET A 110 -19.51 1.28 28.62
C MET A 110 -19.64 2.11 29.91
N PRO A 111 -19.01 3.30 29.97
CA PRO A 111 -19.11 4.15 31.16
C PRO A 111 -20.55 4.61 31.38
N GLY A 112 -20.93 4.78 32.65
CA GLY A 112 -22.26 5.26 33.04
C GLY A 112 -22.53 6.75 32.75
N VAL A 113 -21.60 7.45 32.10
CA VAL A 113 -21.76 8.85 31.72
C VAL A 113 -22.81 8.99 30.60
N LYS A 114 -23.60 10.07 30.65
CA LYS A 114 -24.56 10.39 29.60
C LYS A 114 -23.82 10.82 28.33
N GLY A 115 -24.12 10.21 27.20
CA GLY A 115 -23.53 10.59 25.92
C GLY A 115 -24.11 11.90 25.37
N ASP A 116 -23.27 12.70 24.71
CA ASP A 116 -23.63 13.95 24.04
C ASP A 116 -23.50 13.78 22.52
N PRO A 117 -24.62 13.76 21.75
CA PRO A 117 -24.59 13.62 20.30
C PRO A 117 -23.83 14.71 19.56
N LYS A 118 -23.78 15.95 20.08
CA LYS A 118 -23.07 17.05 19.39
C LYS A 118 -21.57 16.83 19.46
N LYS A 119 -21.05 16.58 20.68
CA LYS A 119 -19.66 16.17 20.88
C LYS A 119 -19.31 14.89 20.11
N GLY A 120 -20.24 13.94 20.08
CA GLY A 120 -20.09 12.70 19.31
C GLY A 120 -19.88 12.94 17.82
N ARG A 121 -20.66 13.87 17.23
CA ARG A 121 -20.50 14.26 15.83
C ARG A 121 -19.17 14.96 15.58
N GLU A 122 -18.78 15.91 16.44
CA GLU A 122 -17.49 16.60 16.32
C GLU A 122 -16.31 15.62 16.35
N LEU A 123 -16.34 14.66 17.28
CA LEU A 123 -15.34 13.59 17.36
C LEU A 123 -15.33 12.72 16.11
N PHE A 124 -16.51 12.32 15.61
CA PHE A 124 -16.65 11.50 14.40
C PHE A 124 -16.11 12.20 13.14
N MET A 125 -16.23 13.53 13.09
CA MET A 125 -15.76 14.39 12.00
C MET A 125 -14.28 14.81 12.15
N SER A 126 -13.65 14.55 13.31
CA SER A 126 -12.30 15.05 13.61
C SER A 126 -11.23 14.37 12.76
N ARG A 127 -10.54 15.17 11.93
CA ARG A 127 -9.43 14.69 11.09
C ARG A 127 -8.19 14.31 11.90
N GLU A 128 -8.01 14.94 13.05
CA GLU A 128 -6.82 14.79 13.90
C GLU A 128 -6.94 13.62 14.88
N LYS A 129 -8.16 13.31 15.33
CA LYS A 129 -8.39 12.31 16.38
C LYS A 129 -8.86 10.97 15.83
N ALA A 130 -10.14 10.87 15.48
CA ALA A 130 -10.76 9.67 14.93
C ALA A 130 -11.50 10.05 13.64
N PRO A 131 -10.82 10.06 12.47
CA PRO A 131 -11.38 10.51 11.20
C PRO A 131 -12.36 9.47 10.62
N CYS A 132 -13.47 9.20 11.33
CA CYS A 132 -14.44 8.17 10.98
C CYS A 132 -15.03 8.41 9.58
N THR A 133 -15.26 9.68 9.20
CA THR A 133 -15.72 10.05 7.86
C THR A 133 -14.75 9.71 6.73
N GLY A 134 -13.47 9.49 7.04
CA GLY A 134 -12.50 8.98 6.08
C GLY A 134 -12.83 7.55 5.62
N CYS A 135 -13.61 6.80 6.40
CA CYS A 135 -14.02 5.44 6.06
C CYS A 135 -15.54 5.27 5.90
N HIS A 136 -16.33 6.04 6.65
CA HIS A 136 -17.78 5.89 6.76
C HIS A 136 -18.52 7.09 6.16
N LEU A 137 -19.67 6.83 5.56
CA LEU A 137 -20.64 7.86 5.19
C LEU A 137 -21.61 8.12 6.36
N ILE A 138 -21.95 9.39 6.56
CA ILE A 138 -23.05 9.87 7.43
C ILE A 138 -23.76 11.03 6.72
N PRO A 139 -24.97 11.44 7.13
CA PRO A 139 -25.70 12.52 6.47
C PRO A 139 -25.09 13.87 6.87
N GLY A 140 -25.07 14.81 5.91
CA GLY A 140 -24.67 16.19 6.16
C GLY A 140 -23.88 16.76 5.00
N ASP A 141 -24.17 18.01 4.68
CA ASP A 141 -23.55 18.71 3.56
C ASP A 141 -22.06 19.02 3.80
N ASP A 142 -21.65 19.02 5.06
CA ASP A 142 -20.30 19.23 5.58
C ASP A 142 -19.46 17.92 5.63
N VAL A 143 -20.04 16.78 5.25
CA VAL A 143 -19.38 15.47 5.27
C VAL A 143 -18.58 15.29 3.98
N TRP A 144 -17.49 16.06 3.85
CA TRP A 144 -16.66 16.07 2.63
C TRP A 144 -15.14 16.08 2.88
N PRO A 145 -14.36 15.21 2.19
CA PRO A 145 -14.80 14.06 1.42
C PRO A 145 -15.06 12.83 2.31
N ALA A 146 -16.24 12.23 2.20
CA ALA A 146 -16.57 10.97 2.87
C ALA A 146 -15.94 9.74 2.20
N GLY A 147 -15.67 8.68 2.97
CA GLY A 147 -15.19 7.39 2.47
C GLY A 147 -16.27 6.31 2.39
N SER A 148 -15.95 5.22 1.69
CA SER A 148 -16.77 4.02 1.52
C SER A 148 -16.04 2.72 1.87
N VAL A 149 -14.87 2.81 2.54
CA VAL A 149 -14.15 1.62 3.03
C VAL A 149 -14.98 0.90 4.09
N GLY A 150 -15.48 1.65 5.07
CA GLY A 150 -16.41 1.18 6.09
C GLY A 150 -17.87 1.22 5.60
N PRO A 151 -18.79 0.57 6.34
CA PRO A 151 -20.21 0.64 6.03
C PRO A 151 -20.76 2.07 6.11
N ASP A 152 -21.79 2.34 5.31
CA ASP A 152 -22.62 3.54 5.44
C ASP A 152 -23.37 3.53 6.78
N LEU A 153 -23.18 4.58 7.58
CA LEU A 153 -23.76 4.73 8.91
C LEU A 153 -24.94 5.72 8.92
N SER A 154 -25.40 6.18 7.77
CA SER A 154 -26.39 7.27 7.64
C SER A 154 -27.70 7.04 8.38
N VAL A 155 -28.06 5.78 8.61
CA VAL A 155 -29.28 5.35 9.29
C VAL A 155 -29.01 4.28 10.37
N ILE A 156 -27.80 4.24 10.93
CA ILE A 156 -27.40 3.17 11.87
C ILE A 156 -28.29 3.13 13.13
N GLY A 157 -28.83 4.27 13.56
CA GLY A 157 -29.74 4.39 14.70
C GLY A 157 -31.10 3.69 14.49
N ASP A 158 -31.51 3.44 13.24
CA ASP A 158 -32.73 2.66 12.96
C ASP A 158 -32.57 1.18 13.32
N ARG A 159 -31.34 0.67 13.40
CA ARG A 159 -31.06 -0.71 13.81
C ARG A 159 -31.31 -0.96 15.31
N ARG A 160 -31.41 0.10 16.12
CA ARG A 160 -31.63 0.01 17.58
C ARG A 160 -30.66 -0.95 18.29
N LEU A 161 -29.40 -0.95 17.84
CA LEU A 161 -28.35 -1.76 18.46
C LEU A 161 -28.13 -1.30 19.91
N PRO A 162 -27.85 -2.21 20.86
CA PRO A 162 -27.55 -1.82 22.23
C PRO A 162 -26.35 -0.86 22.30
N ASP A 163 -26.43 0.18 23.14
CA ASP A 163 -25.35 1.15 23.31
C ASP A 163 -24.03 0.47 23.71
N GLN A 164 -24.08 -0.54 24.59
CA GLN A 164 -22.92 -1.35 24.96
C GLN A 164 -22.27 -2.06 23.77
N TYR A 165 -23.08 -2.53 22.81
CA TYR A 165 -22.57 -3.19 21.61
C TYR A 165 -21.85 -2.18 20.70
N LEU A 166 -22.48 -1.04 20.42
CA LEU A 166 -21.86 0.02 19.62
C LEU A 166 -20.59 0.57 20.29
N PHE A 167 -20.62 0.76 21.62
CA PHE A 167 -19.46 1.14 22.41
C PHE A 167 -18.32 0.15 22.22
N GLN A 168 -18.58 -1.14 22.44
CA GLN A 168 -17.56 -2.19 22.29
C GLN A 168 -17.02 -2.24 20.85
N PHE A 169 -17.87 -2.07 19.85
CA PHE A 169 -17.47 -2.11 18.45
C PHE A 169 -16.53 -0.94 18.09
N ILE A 170 -16.82 0.27 18.58
CA ILE A 170 -15.94 1.43 18.39
C ILE A 170 -14.66 1.31 19.22
N TRP A 171 -14.79 0.82 20.45
CA TRP A 171 -13.68 0.63 21.37
C TRP A 171 -12.66 -0.37 20.82
N ASP A 172 -13.14 -1.56 20.46
CA ASP A 172 -12.36 -2.64 19.88
C ASP A 172 -13.25 -3.66 19.17
N ALA A 173 -13.39 -3.50 17.85
CA ALA A 173 -14.17 -4.41 17.00
C ALA A 173 -13.63 -5.84 16.98
N ARG A 174 -12.37 -6.08 17.37
CA ARG A 174 -11.75 -7.42 17.38
C ARG A 174 -12.37 -8.37 18.42
N VAL A 175 -13.13 -7.82 19.37
CA VAL A 175 -13.95 -8.60 20.31
C VAL A 175 -15.16 -9.24 19.62
N VAL A 176 -15.62 -8.64 18.52
CA VAL A 176 -16.83 -9.04 17.80
C VAL A 176 -16.50 -9.72 16.47
N LEU A 177 -15.45 -9.24 15.79
CA LEU A 177 -15.03 -9.70 14.48
C LEU A 177 -13.62 -10.31 14.57
N PRO A 178 -13.33 -11.43 13.87
CA PRO A 178 -12.03 -12.08 13.96
C PRO A 178 -10.89 -11.25 13.35
N ASP A 179 -11.14 -10.49 12.28
CA ASP A 179 -10.10 -9.71 11.59
C ASP A 179 -10.64 -8.40 10.98
N PRO A 180 -11.08 -7.43 11.82
CA PRO A 180 -11.66 -6.18 11.36
C PRO A 180 -10.59 -5.22 10.83
N SER A 181 -10.90 -4.53 9.73
CA SER A 181 -10.12 -3.37 9.27
C SER A 181 -10.47 -2.08 10.02
N MET A 182 -11.41 -2.09 10.98
CA MET A 182 -11.68 -0.92 11.81
C MET A 182 -10.61 -0.83 12.92
N PRO A 183 -9.93 0.32 13.09
CA PRO A 183 -8.96 0.50 14.17
C PRO A 183 -9.60 0.28 15.55
N PRO A 184 -8.88 -0.34 16.50
CA PRO A 184 -9.36 -0.47 17.87
C PRO A 184 -9.13 0.85 18.63
N TRP A 185 -10.02 1.82 18.43
CA TRP A 185 -9.84 3.23 18.85
C TRP A 185 -9.66 3.42 20.35
N GLY A 186 -10.34 2.60 21.16
CA GLY A 186 -10.22 2.63 22.62
C GLY A 186 -8.95 1.92 23.11
N THR A 187 -8.70 0.70 22.63
CA THR A 187 -7.50 -0.06 22.98
C THR A 187 -6.20 0.63 22.56
N SER A 188 -6.24 1.40 21.47
CA SER A 188 -5.11 2.24 21.00
C SER A 188 -4.94 3.55 21.79
N GLY A 189 -5.86 3.84 22.71
CA GLY A 189 -5.93 5.08 23.46
C GLY A 189 -6.18 6.31 22.60
N ILE A 190 -6.71 6.18 21.38
CA ILE A 190 -7.08 7.34 20.53
C ILE A 190 -8.36 7.99 21.09
N LEU A 191 -9.31 7.19 21.54
CA LEU A 191 -10.54 7.64 22.17
C LEU A 191 -10.58 7.23 23.64
N SER A 192 -11.04 8.14 24.50
CA SER A 192 -11.39 7.80 25.87
C SER A 192 -12.73 7.05 25.94
N PRO A 193 -13.07 6.40 27.07
CA PRO A 193 -14.38 5.79 27.25
C PRO A 193 -15.53 6.81 27.11
N GLU A 194 -15.37 8.02 27.66
CA GLU A 194 -16.37 9.08 27.56
C GLU A 194 -16.56 9.58 26.12
N GLU A 195 -15.46 9.77 25.40
CA GLU A 195 -15.51 10.19 23.99
C GLU A 195 -16.18 9.13 23.11
N THR A 196 -15.84 7.86 23.34
CA THR A 196 -16.51 6.73 22.67
C THR A 196 -18.01 6.73 22.97
N ARG A 197 -18.40 7.02 24.22
CA ARG A 197 -19.82 7.12 24.62
C ARG A 197 -20.54 8.27 23.90
N HIS A 198 -19.89 9.41 23.70
CA HIS A 198 -20.46 10.51 22.91
C HIS A 198 -20.68 10.11 21.45
N ILE A 199 -19.72 9.42 20.83
CA ILE A 199 -19.89 8.90 19.46
C ILE A 199 -21.07 7.93 19.37
N VAL A 200 -21.22 7.01 20.34
CA VAL A 200 -22.39 6.11 20.39
C VAL A 200 -23.70 6.90 20.43
N ALA A 201 -23.79 7.93 21.28
CA ALA A 201 -24.98 8.77 21.37
C ALA A 201 -25.29 9.46 20.04
N PHE A 202 -24.27 9.95 19.32
CA PHE A 202 -24.44 10.50 17.98
C PHE A 202 -24.95 9.47 16.98
N LEU A 203 -24.35 8.28 16.91
CA LEU A 203 -24.78 7.23 15.98
C LEU A 203 -26.24 6.82 16.21
N GLN A 204 -26.71 6.81 17.46
CA GLN A 204 -28.12 6.54 17.77
C GLN A 204 -29.09 7.61 17.25
N THR A 205 -28.62 8.83 16.97
CA THR A 205 -29.45 9.88 16.35
C THR A 205 -29.59 9.73 14.83
N LEU A 206 -28.72 8.94 14.18
CA LEU A 206 -28.72 8.76 12.73
C LEU A 206 -29.85 7.83 12.31
N LYS A 207 -31.01 8.41 12.02
CA LYS A 207 -32.25 7.69 11.64
C LYS A 207 -32.78 8.23 10.32
N GLY A 208 -33.37 7.32 9.54
CA GLY A 208 -34.06 7.64 8.31
C GLY A 208 -35.48 8.10 8.54
N ASN A 209 -36.06 8.77 7.54
CA ASN A 209 -37.49 9.04 7.48
C ASN A 209 -38.00 8.84 6.04
N PRO A 210 -38.70 7.72 5.73
CA PRO A 210 -39.08 6.63 6.64
C PRO A 210 -37.87 5.82 7.16
N PRO A 211 -38.02 4.96 8.21
CA PRO A 211 -36.91 4.19 8.77
C PRO A 211 -36.10 3.43 7.71
N PHE A 212 -34.78 3.40 7.88
CA PHE A 212 -33.78 2.85 6.95
C PHE A 212 -33.62 3.59 5.62
N VAL A 213 -34.31 4.73 5.43
CA VAL A 213 -34.13 5.58 4.25
C VAL A 213 -33.29 6.81 4.64
N PRO A 214 -32.01 6.91 4.23
CA PRO A 214 -31.17 8.06 4.55
C PRO A 214 -31.72 9.33 3.90
N PRO A 215 -31.41 10.51 4.48
CA PRO A 215 -31.69 11.78 3.81
C PRO A 215 -31.11 11.79 2.39
N ALA A 216 -31.87 12.30 1.42
CA ALA A 216 -31.43 12.35 0.04
C ALA A 216 -30.17 13.24 -0.11
N GLU A 217 -29.12 12.67 -0.68
CA GLU A 217 -27.93 13.42 -1.09
C GLU A 217 -28.24 14.16 -2.40
N LYS A 218 -28.08 15.49 -2.38
CA LYS A 218 -28.36 16.36 -3.53
C LYS A 218 -27.18 16.47 -4.49
N ASP A 219 -25.96 16.27 -3.99
CA ASP A 219 -24.74 16.32 -4.78
C ASP A 219 -24.12 14.91 -4.90
N PRO A 220 -24.20 14.27 -6.08
CA PRO A 220 -23.64 12.94 -6.28
C PRO A 220 -22.13 12.88 -6.10
N ALA A 221 -21.42 14.03 -6.16
CA ALA A 221 -19.99 14.08 -5.88
C ALA A 221 -19.70 13.80 -4.40
N ARG A 222 -20.59 14.16 -3.47
CA ARG A 222 -20.36 13.99 -2.02
C ARG A 222 -20.47 12.55 -1.56
N ASN A 223 -21.45 11.82 -2.07
CA ASN A 223 -21.63 10.41 -1.73
C ASN A 223 -20.55 9.54 -2.42
N PRO A 224 -19.68 8.84 -1.66
CA PRO A 224 -18.60 8.02 -2.21
C PRO A 224 -19.06 6.82 -3.05
N HIS A 225 -20.34 6.45 -2.98
CA HIS A 225 -20.92 5.39 -3.81
C HIS A 225 -21.35 5.89 -5.20
N THR A 226 -21.64 7.18 -5.34
CA THR A 226 -22.03 7.81 -6.61
C THR A 226 -20.97 8.73 -7.18
N ARG A 227 -19.99 9.13 -6.37
CA ARG A 227 -18.92 10.05 -6.74
C ARG A 227 -18.18 9.53 -7.97
N PRO A 228 -18.07 10.34 -9.05
CA PRO A 228 -17.29 9.96 -10.21
C PRO A 228 -15.86 9.62 -9.82
N ARG A 229 -15.38 8.49 -10.31
CA ARG A 229 -13.96 8.15 -10.24
C ARG A 229 -13.26 8.91 -11.35
N VAL A 230 -12.78 10.10 -11.03
CA VAL A 230 -11.95 10.86 -11.97
C VAL A 230 -10.60 10.18 -12.02
N ALA A 231 -10.24 9.61 -13.17
CA ALA A 231 -8.88 9.13 -13.38
C ALA A 231 -7.93 10.34 -13.28
N ASN A 232 -6.84 10.19 -12.54
CA ASN A 232 -5.79 11.20 -12.55
C ASN A 232 -5.19 11.22 -13.97
N TYR A 233 -5.65 12.13 -14.81
CA TYR A 233 -5.09 12.32 -16.14
C TYR A 233 -3.97 13.36 -16.06
N TRP A 234 -2.76 12.86 -16.01
CA TRP A 234 -1.54 13.67 -16.05
C TRP A 234 -0.94 13.73 -17.46
N GLY A 235 -1.64 13.23 -18.48
CA GLY A 235 -1.06 12.98 -19.80
C GLY A 235 -0.20 11.71 -19.82
N ASP A 236 0.67 11.61 -20.83
CA ASP A 236 1.71 10.59 -20.89
C ASP A 236 2.76 10.87 -19.81
N ASN A 237 3.01 9.89 -18.92
CA ASN A 237 4.01 10.04 -17.86
C ASN A 237 5.45 10.02 -18.38
N LEU A 238 5.67 9.62 -19.63
CA LEU A 238 6.97 9.63 -20.28
C LEU A 238 7.21 10.89 -21.13
N ASP A 239 6.25 11.83 -21.15
CA ASP A 239 6.41 13.14 -21.77
C ASP A 239 7.04 14.13 -20.77
N PRO A 240 8.22 14.72 -21.06
CA PRO A 240 8.88 15.68 -20.16
C PRO A 240 8.06 16.96 -19.93
N ALA A 241 7.10 17.30 -20.80
CA ALA A 241 6.18 18.41 -20.58
C ALA A 241 5.19 18.12 -19.43
N ASN A 242 4.88 16.85 -19.20
CA ASN A 242 3.96 16.40 -18.16
C ASN A 242 4.69 15.91 -16.90
N ASN A 243 5.89 15.36 -17.05
CA ASN A 243 6.66 14.74 -15.97
C ASN A 243 8.02 15.40 -15.74
N PRO A 244 8.12 16.35 -14.79
CA PRO A 244 9.39 17.00 -14.46
C PRO A 244 10.49 16.04 -13.99
N ALA A 245 10.14 14.85 -13.48
CA ALA A 245 11.12 13.88 -13.02
C ALA A 245 12.02 13.34 -14.15
N ILE A 246 11.57 13.43 -15.41
CA ILE A 246 12.39 13.06 -16.58
C ILE A 246 13.58 14.02 -16.70
N LEU A 247 13.30 15.33 -16.66
CA LEU A 247 14.34 16.36 -16.75
C LEU A 247 15.27 16.31 -15.53
N LEU A 248 14.71 16.07 -14.34
CA LEU A 248 15.52 15.90 -13.13
C LEU A 248 16.46 14.69 -13.23
N ALA A 249 16.07 13.63 -13.95
CA ALA A 249 16.92 12.46 -14.15
C ALA A 249 18.12 12.73 -15.08
N GLU A 250 18.07 13.76 -15.94
CA GLU A 250 19.21 14.17 -16.77
C GLU A 250 20.40 14.61 -15.93
N SER A 251 20.17 15.13 -14.72
CA SER A 251 21.25 15.42 -13.77
C SER A 251 22.08 14.18 -13.42
N GLY A 252 21.47 12.98 -13.51
CA GLY A 252 22.15 11.70 -13.34
C GLY A 252 23.15 11.38 -14.45
N LEU A 253 23.00 11.95 -15.66
CA LEU A 253 23.91 11.69 -16.77
C LEU A 253 25.28 12.33 -16.52
N ALA A 254 25.31 13.50 -15.88
CA ALA A 254 26.55 14.11 -15.42
C ALA A 254 27.26 13.20 -14.41
N VAL A 255 26.52 12.64 -13.44
CA VAL A 255 27.06 11.71 -12.44
C VAL A 255 27.57 10.42 -13.10
N TRP A 256 26.88 9.89 -14.10
CA TRP A 256 27.27 8.67 -14.83
C TRP A 256 28.66 8.78 -15.48
N SER A 257 28.98 9.95 -16.02
CA SER A 257 30.21 10.20 -16.78
C SER A 257 31.33 10.84 -15.94
N THR A 258 31.02 11.35 -14.76
CA THR A 258 32.02 12.03 -13.91
C THR A 258 32.84 11.04 -13.12
N LYS A 259 34.18 11.14 -13.21
CA LYS A 259 35.09 10.33 -12.40
C LYS A 259 34.98 10.74 -10.93
N GLY A 260 34.76 9.74 -10.07
CA GLY A 260 34.81 9.95 -8.63
C GLY A 260 36.23 9.91 -8.08
N PRO A 261 36.39 10.01 -6.73
CA PRO A 261 37.67 9.95 -6.03
C PRO A 261 38.54 8.73 -6.36
N ALA A 262 37.95 7.61 -6.77
CA ALA A 262 38.68 6.41 -7.20
C ALA A 262 39.22 6.51 -8.65
N GLY A 263 39.07 7.65 -9.31
CA GLY A 263 39.52 7.89 -10.69
C GLY A 263 38.69 7.18 -11.76
N LYS A 264 37.50 6.67 -11.39
CA LYS A 264 36.58 5.94 -12.26
C LYS A 264 35.19 6.57 -12.27
N ALA A 265 34.54 6.55 -13.42
CA ALA A 265 33.13 6.87 -13.63
C ALA A 265 32.31 5.59 -13.89
N CYS A 266 30.97 5.66 -13.84
CA CYS A 266 30.12 4.54 -14.24
C CYS A 266 30.37 4.14 -15.70
N ALA A 267 30.54 5.14 -16.56
CA ALA A 267 30.84 4.98 -17.98
C ALA A 267 32.16 4.24 -18.26
N ASP A 268 33.12 4.23 -17.32
CA ASP A 268 34.41 3.55 -17.50
C ASP A 268 34.30 2.02 -17.37
N CYS A 269 33.19 1.49 -16.84
CA CYS A 269 32.98 0.06 -16.63
C CYS A 269 31.72 -0.48 -17.33
N HIS A 270 30.75 0.38 -17.58
CA HIS A 270 29.50 0.03 -18.27
C HIS A 270 29.61 0.37 -19.75
N ASP A 271 30.28 -0.52 -20.50
CA ASP A 271 30.62 -0.33 -21.90
C ASP A 271 29.41 -0.10 -22.82
N GLY A 272 29.63 0.71 -23.84
CA GLY A 272 28.63 1.01 -24.86
C GLY A 272 27.60 2.07 -24.45
N GLY A 273 27.85 2.77 -23.34
CA GLY A 273 27.03 3.88 -22.86
C GLY A 273 25.82 3.43 -22.04
N LEU A 274 25.20 4.41 -21.37
CA LEU A 274 24.06 4.20 -20.46
C LEU A 274 22.94 3.36 -21.11
N GLU A 275 22.49 3.75 -22.30
CA GLU A 275 21.36 3.11 -22.97
C GLU A 275 21.61 1.63 -23.23
N LYS A 276 22.78 1.30 -23.82
CA LYS A 276 23.12 -0.08 -24.13
C LYS A 276 23.40 -0.91 -22.87
N ALA A 277 24.13 -0.35 -21.91
CA ALA A 277 24.55 -1.07 -20.73
C ALA A 277 23.38 -1.34 -19.76
N MET A 278 22.44 -0.41 -19.63
CA MET A 278 21.32 -0.52 -18.68
C MET A 278 20.02 -1.05 -19.30
N LYS A 279 19.98 -1.30 -20.62
CA LYS A 279 18.81 -1.86 -21.29
C LYS A 279 18.40 -3.20 -20.69
N GLY A 280 17.15 -3.28 -20.23
CA GLY A 280 16.58 -4.48 -19.62
C GLY A 280 17.13 -4.83 -18.24
N VAL A 281 18.01 -4.02 -17.65
CA VAL A 281 18.52 -4.26 -16.29
C VAL A 281 17.38 -4.13 -15.29
N ALA A 282 16.58 -3.06 -15.39
CA ALA A 282 15.55 -2.76 -14.41
C ALA A 282 14.37 -3.73 -14.40
N THR A 283 14.14 -4.49 -15.47
CA THR A 283 13.05 -5.48 -15.49
C THR A 283 13.28 -6.64 -14.52
N LYS A 284 14.52 -6.83 -14.05
CA LYS A 284 14.93 -7.94 -13.19
C LYS A 284 15.17 -7.53 -11.73
N TYR A 285 14.72 -6.35 -11.32
CA TYR A 285 14.87 -5.82 -9.96
C TYR A 285 13.53 -5.53 -9.29
N PRO A 286 13.40 -5.77 -7.97
CA PRO A 286 14.44 -6.21 -7.03
C PRO A 286 14.90 -7.67 -7.22
N ARG A 287 16.12 -7.98 -6.79
CA ARG A 287 16.67 -9.35 -6.83
C ARG A 287 17.56 -9.63 -5.63
N TYR A 288 17.79 -10.93 -5.37
CA TYR A 288 18.71 -11.37 -4.32
C TYR A 288 20.18 -11.18 -4.74
N PHE A 289 20.97 -10.67 -3.80
CA PHE A 289 22.42 -10.52 -3.91
C PHE A 289 23.11 -11.37 -2.85
N SER A 290 23.79 -12.43 -3.29
CA SER A 290 24.52 -13.34 -2.39
C SER A 290 25.62 -12.63 -1.60
N ALA A 291 26.33 -11.68 -2.22
CA ALA A 291 27.38 -10.90 -1.57
C ALA A 291 26.90 -10.10 -0.35
N TYR A 292 25.61 -9.73 -0.31
CA TYR A 292 25.00 -8.99 0.79
C TYR A 292 24.01 -9.83 1.61
N GLY A 293 23.73 -11.06 1.20
CA GLY A 293 22.77 -11.94 1.85
C GLY A 293 21.33 -11.41 1.87
N ARG A 294 20.94 -10.53 0.94
CA ARG A 294 19.63 -9.87 0.93
C ARG A 294 19.13 -9.54 -0.46
N VAL A 295 17.83 -9.26 -0.55
CA VAL A 295 17.25 -8.60 -1.72
C VAL A 295 17.61 -7.12 -1.71
N MET A 296 17.88 -6.60 -2.89
CA MET A 296 18.16 -5.19 -3.14
C MET A 296 17.44 -4.74 -4.41
N SER A 297 16.86 -3.54 -4.36
CA SER A 297 16.43 -2.83 -5.56
C SER A 297 17.63 -2.17 -6.26
N ILE A 298 17.40 -1.53 -7.41
CA ILE A 298 18.42 -0.69 -8.06
C ILE A 298 18.84 0.42 -7.10
N GLU A 299 17.86 1.04 -6.46
CA GLU A 299 18.07 2.06 -5.44
C GLU A 299 18.98 1.55 -4.32
N ASP A 300 18.71 0.39 -3.74
CA ASP A 300 19.56 -0.16 -2.68
C ASP A 300 20.99 -0.44 -3.20
N PHE A 301 21.12 -1.07 -4.37
CA PHE A 301 22.41 -1.47 -4.92
C PHE A 301 23.30 -0.28 -5.28
N LEU A 302 22.71 0.83 -5.76
CA LEU A 302 23.45 2.07 -6.03
C LEU A 302 24.18 2.61 -4.80
N THR A 303 23.61 2.44 -3.59
CA THR A 303 24.19 2.95 -2.34
C THR A 303 25.51 2.28 -1.95
N VAL A 304 25.77 1.08 -2.47
CA VAL A 304 27.00 0.32 -2.20
C VAL A 304 27.91 0.29 -3.42
N HIS A 305 27.34 0.09 -4.61
CA HIS A 305 28.12 -0.08 -5.83
C HIS A 305 28.87 1.19 -6.24
N ALA A 306 28.20 2.34 -6.19
CA ALA A 306 28.82 3.61 -6.58
C ALA A 306 30.02 3.99 -5.69
N PRO A 307 29.93 3.98 -4.35
CA PRO A 307 31.08 4.30 -3.51
C PRO A 307 32.18 3.25 -3.65
N GLU A 308 31.85 1.96 -3.76
CA GLU A 308 32.85 0.88 -3.93
C GLU A 308 33.66 1.00 -5.23
N LYS A 309 33.05 1.47 -6.33
CA LYS A 309 33.69 1.48 -7.67
C LYS A 309 34.23 2.84 -8.09
N THR A 310 33.59 3.91 -7.66
CA THR A 310 33.94 5.28 -8.07
C THR A 310 34.45 6.14 -6.92
N GLY A 311 34.19 5.75 -5.67
CA GLY A 311 34.45 6.58 -4.49
C GLY A 311 33.39 7.68 -4.26
N ASN A 312 32.40 7.83 -5.14
CA ASN A 312 31.30 8.78 -4.94
C ASN A 312 30.23 8.18 -4.04
N GLU A 313 29.86 8.90 -2.99
CA GLU A 313 28.70 8.54 -2.17
C GLU A 313 27.40 8.72 -2.95
N MET A 314 26.47 7.80 -2.72
CA MET A 314 25.15 7.78 -3.36
C MET A 314 24.10 7.43 -2.31
N LEU A 315 23.89 8.34 -1.36
CA LEU A 315 23.02 8.10 -0.21
C LEU A 315 21.58 7.84 -0.66
N ALA A 316 20.95 6.81 -0.11
CA ALA A 316 19.56 6.47 -0.45
C ALA A 316 18.61 7.65 -0.18
N GLN A 317 17.71 7.91 -1.13
CA GLN A 317 16.75 9.02 -1.16
C GLN A 317 17.36 10.42 -1.36
N SER A 318 18.67 10.53 -1.61
CA SER A 318 19.24 11.80 -2.07
C SER A 318 18.78 12.14 -3.49
N PRO A 319 18.74 13.42 -3.89
CA PRO A 319 18.35 13.80 -5.25
C PRO A 319 19.18 13.12 -6.34
N ALA A 320 20.51 13.05 -6.18
CA ALA A 320 21.41 12.38 -7.13
C ALA A 320 21.13 10.87 -7.23
N HIS A 321 20.86 10.22 -6.09
CA HIS A 321 20.49 8.81 -6.03
C HIS A 321 19.17 8.51 -6.77
N LEU A 322 18.13 9.32 -6.53
CA LEU A 322 16.84 9.15 -7.19
C LEU A 322 16.91 9.48 -8.68
N ALA A 323 17.66 10.51 -9.07
CA ALA A 323 17.90 10.85 -10.47
C ALA A 323 18.61 9.71 -11.21
N MET A 324 19.68 9.15 -10.63
CA MET A 324 20.39 7.99 -11.20
C MET A 324 19.48 6.76 -11.30
N ALA A 325 18.65 6.49 -10.28
CA ALA A 325 17.72 5.36 -10.31
C ALA A 325 16.67 5.50 -11.43
N ILE A 326 16.10 6.70 -11.62
CA ILE A 326 15.19 6.98 -12.74
C ILE A 326 15.92 6.78 -14.08
N LEU A 327 17.10 7.38 -14.22
CA LEU A 327 17.90 7.34 -15.45
C LEU A 327 18.21 5.90 -15.89
N ILE A 328 18.58 5.02 -14.96
CA ILE A 328 18.80 3.59 -15.22
C ILE A 328 17.48 2.89 -15.59
N LYS A 329 16.41 3.12 -14.84
CA LYS A 329 15.12 2.43 -15.06
C LYS A 329 14.47 2.81 -16.39
N MET A 330 14.63 4.06 -16.83
CA MET A 330 14.15 4.54 -18.13
C MET A 330 14.68 3.72 -19.31
N GLN A 331 15.89 3.16 -19.20
CA GLN A 331 16.49 2.34 -20.26
C GLN A 331 15.77 0.99 -20.48
N SER A 332 14.83 0.67 -19.61
CA SER A 332 13.99 -0.54 -19.69
C SER A 332 12.51 -0.24 -19.90
N ASN A 333 12.11 1.01 -20.15
CA ASN A 333 10.72 1.35 -20.42
C ASN A 333 10.15 0.56 -21.61
N GLY A 334 8.88 0.17 -21.50
CA GLY A 334 8.19 -0.68 -22.48
C GLY A 334 8.56 -2.17 -22.41
N MET A 335 9.67 -2.53 -21.77
CA MET A 335 10.05 -3.94 -21.57
C MET A 335 9.23 -4.56 -20.43
N PRO A 336 8.85 -5.84 -20.52
CA PRO A 336 8.08 -6.50 -19.47
C PRO A 336 8.93 -6.69 -18.21
N VAL A 337 8.36 -6.36 -17.05
CA VAL A 337 8.92 -6.75 -15.76
C VAL A 337 9.01 -8.28 -15.67
N SER A 338 10.12 -8.79 -15.15
CA SER A 338 10.47 -10.21 -15.11
C SER A 338 11.25 -10.53 -13.84
N ILE A 339 10.56 -10.45 -12.71
CA ILE A 339 11.05 -10.84 -11.39
C ILE A 339 11.00 -12.35 -11.24
N ASP A 340 12.17 -12.91 -10.92
CA ASP A 340 12.33 -14.32 -10.61
C ASP A 340 12.41 -14.54 -9.10
N VAL A 341 11.47 -15.33 -8.58
CA VAL A 341 11.40 -15.75 -7.18
C VAL A 341 11.57 -17.26 -7.02
N THR A 342 12.16 -17.94 -8.01
CA THR A 342 12.30 -19.41 -8.01
C THR A 342 13.46 -19.91 -7.15
N SER A 343 14.52 -19.12 -6.96
CA SER A 343 15.61 -19.51 -6.07
C SER A 343 15.14 -19.60 -4.61
N PRO A 344 15.72 -20.48 -3.78
CA PRO A 344 15.35 -20.59 -2.37
C PRO A 344 15.39 -19.24 -1.63
N GLU A 345 16.41 -18.42 -1.88
CA GLU A 345 16.63 -17.13 -1.22
C GLU A 345 15.66 -16.04 -1.71
N ALA A 346 15.35 -16.02 -3.01
CA ALA A 346 14.38 -15.09 -3.57
C ALA A 346 12.95 -15.45 -3.12
N ARG A 347 12.61 -16.74 -3.08
CA ARG A 347 11.33 -17.22 -2.54
C ARG A 347 11.19 -16.88 -1.07
N ALA A 348 12.23 -17.12 -0.28
CA ALA A 348 12.30 -16.71 1.11
C ALA A 348 11.98 -15.23 1.33
N ALA A 349 12.64 -14.36 0.56
CA ALA A 349 12.39 -12.92 0.61
C ALA A 349 10.97 -12.53 0.18
N TYR A 350 10.46 -13.17 -0.88
CA TYR A 350 9.08 -12.98 -1.33
C TYR A 350 8.06 -13.32 -0.24
N GLU A 351 8.26 -14.44 0.46
CA GLU A 351 7.38 -14.88 1.55
C GLU A 351 7.45 -13.93 2.75
N ARG A 352 8.64 -13.40 3.09
CA ARG A 352 8.76 -12.35 4.11
C ARG A 352 8.06 -11.06 3.70
N GLY A 353 8.22 -10.63 2.45
CA GLY A 353 7.49 -9.49 1.88
C GLY A 353 5.97 -9.68 1.95
N ARG A 354 5.47 -10.88 1.65
CA ARG A 354 4.06 -11.24 1.82
C ARG A 354 3.63 -11.15 3.29
N ALA A 355 4.45 -11.64 4.21
CA ALA A 355 4.15 -11.57 5.64
C ALA A 355 4.05 -10.10 6.10
N LEU A 356 5.02 -9.25 5.70
CA LEU A 356 4.99 -7.81 5.97
C LEU A 356 3.72 -7.14 5.41
N TYR A 357 3.31 -7.49 4.19
CA TYR A 357 2.09 -6.93 3.58
C TYR A 357 0.81 -7.20 4.40
N HIS A 358 0.75 -8.33 5.10
CA HIS A 358 -0.40 -8.72 5.94
C HIS A 358 -0.19 -8.42 7.44
N GLN A 359 1.01 -8.00 7.84
CA GLN A 359 1.31 -7.73 9.24
C GLN A 359 0.64 -6.43 9.71
N ARG A 360 -0.11 -6.51 10.81
CA ARG A 360 -0.72 -5.34 11.44
C ARG A 360 0.30 -4.63 12.34
N VAL A 361 0.45 -3.32 12.17
CA VAL A 361 1.38 -2.49 12.94
C VAL A 361 0.75 -1.15 13.36
N GLY A 362 1.49 -0.39 14.16
CA GLY A 362 1.15 0.98 14.54
C GLY A 362 -0.04 1.08 15.49
N ARG A 363 -0.31 2.32 15.91
CA ARG A 363 -1.42 2.68 16.80
C ARG A 363 -2.78 2.28 16.25
N ARG A 364 -2.96 2.26 14.93
CA ARG A 364 -4.23 1.86 14.31
C ARG A 364 -4.37 0.35 14.09
N ASN A 365 -3.36 -0.46 14.41
CA ASN A 365 -3.35 -1.92 14.23
C ASN A 365 -3.74 -2.36 12.80
N HIS A 366 -3.13 -1.73 11.80
CA HIS A 366 -3.46 -1.90 10.39
C HIS A 366 -2.34 -2.59 9.62
N ALA A 367 -2.71 -3.34 8.58
CA ALA A 367 -1.80 -3.89 7.58
C ALA A 367 -1.98 -3.19 6.22
N CYS A 368 -1.03 -3.37 5.30
CA CYS A 368 -1.20 -2.92 3.91
C CYS A 368 -2.45 -3.55 3.26
N ALA A 369 -2.66 -4.85 3.51
CA ALA A 369 -3.82 -5.62 3.07
C ALA A 369 -5.18 -5.01 3.42
N ASP A 370 -5.32 -4.37 4.60
CA ASP A 370 -6.59 -3.75 5.03
C ASP A 370 -7.08 -2.65 4.09
N CYS A 371 -6.16 -2.01 3.38
CA CYS A 371 -6.46 -0.93 2.45
C CYS A 371 -6.31 -1.34 0.99
N HIS A 372 -5.38 -2.25 0.69
CA HIS A 372 -4.93 -2.52 -0.67
C HIS A 372 -5.34 -3.89 -1.24
N ASP A 373 -6.09 -4.69 -0.50
CA ASP A 373 -6.74 -5.91 -1.01
C ASP A 373 -8.20 -5.68 -1.46
N ALA A 374 -8.61 -6.44 -2.47
CA ALA A 374 -9.90 -6.30 -3.16
C ALA A 374 -11.11 -6.55 -2.25
N ASP A 375 -11.00 -7.51 -1.33
CA ASP A 375 -12.03 -7.85 -0.34
C ASP A 375 -12.03 -6.90 0.87
N ARG A 376 -11.08 -5.96 0.91
CA ARG A 376 -10.91 -4.95 1.96
C ARG A 376 -11.23 -3.55 1.44
N GLY A 377 -10.27 -2.63 1.51
CA GLY A 377 -10.44 -1.23 1.11
C GLY A 377 -10.23 -0.96 -0.39
N ALA A 378 -9.59 -1.85 -1.15
CA ALA A 378 -9.17 -1.52 -2.51
C ALA A 378 -10.37 -1.26 -3.42
N GLY A 379 -10.23 -0.26 -4.29
CA GLY A 379 -11.31 0.19 -5.15
C GLY A 379 -12.42 0.94 -4.43
N ARG A 380 -12.31 1.23 -3.13
CA ARG A 380 -13.26 2.08 -2.38
C ARG A 380 -12.62 3.43 -2.08
N PHE A 381 -13.45 4.41 -1.70
CA PHE A 381 -12.95 5.73 -1.31
C PHE A 381 -12.49 5.72 0.14
N ALA A 382 -11.24 6.08 0.39
CA ALA A 382 -10.75 6.53 1.69
C ALA A 382 -10.74 8.06 1.69
N GLY A 383 -11.78 8.65 2.26
CA GLY A 383 -12.12 10.07 2.09
C GLY A 383 -12.22 10.41 0.61
N GLY A 384 -11.35 11.30 0.12
CA GLY A 384 -11.36 11.76 -1.28
C GLY A 384 -10.68 10.82 -2.27
N ARG A 385 -9.93 9.81 -1.82
CA ARG A 385 -9.04 9.02 -2.68
C ARG A 385 -9.55 7.60 -2.87
N VAL A 386 -9.53 7.11 -4.11
CA VAL A 386 -9.77 5.69 -4.39
C VAL A 386 -8.51 4.91 -4.04
N LEU A 387 -8.64 3.90 -3.18
CA LEU A 387 -7.54 3.02 -2.82
C LEU A 387 -7.18 2.10 -4.00
N SER A 388 -5.89 1.98 -4.29
CA SER A 388 -5.38 1.10 -5.33
C SER A 388 -5.39 -0.37 -4.89
N LEU A 389 -5.58 -1.27 -5.84
CA LEU A 389 -5.44 -2.72 -5.64
C LEU A 389 -3.98 -3.12 -5.85
N ALA A 390 -3.33 -3.75 -4.87
CA ALA A 390 -1.91 -4.10 -4.96
C ALA A 390 -1.61 -5.05 -6.13
N GLN A 391 -2.49 -6.03 -6.35
CA GLN A 391 -2.38 -7.07 -7.37
C GLN A 391 -2.48 -6.52 -8.81
N ASN A 392 -2.97 -5.28 -8.99
CA ASN A 392 -2.94 -4.61 -10.29
C ASN A 392 -1.53 -4.23 -10.73
N GLY A 393 -0.53 -4.34 -9.84
CA GLY A 393 0.84 -3.98 -10.14
C GLY A 393 1.02 -2.46 -10.10
N MET A 394 1.91 -1.99 -9.22
CA MET A 394 2.07 -0.57 -8.93
C MET A 394 3.53 -0.11 -8.95
N THR A 395 4.46 -1.03 -8.76
CA THR A 395 5.88 -0.72 -8.56
C THR A 395 6.58 -0.41 -9.88
N LYS A 396 6.06 -0.92 -11.01
CA LYS A 396 6.58 -0.68 -12.37
C LYS A 396 6.66 0.79 -12.81
N HIS A 397 6.07 1.69 -12.03
CA HIS A 397 6.07 3.13 -12.26
C HIS A 397 7.03 3.90 -11.34
N PHE A 398 7.67 3.25 -10.37
CA PHE A 398 8.54 3.92 -9.40
C PHE A 398 10.01 3.96 -9.85
N PRO A 399 10.73 5.06 -9.59
CA PRO A 399 10.29 6.28 -8.90
C PRO A 399 9.25 7.12 -9.66
N VAL A 400 8.42 7.86 -8.93
CA VAL A 400 7.35 8.71 -9.48
C VAL A 400 7.58 10.17 -9.16
N TRP A 401 7.13 11.07 -10.03
CA TRP A 401 6.85 12.45 -9.67
C TRP A 401 5.56 12.51 -8.84
N PHE A 402 5.66 12.92 -7.58
CA PHE A 402 4.50 13.11 -6.74
C PHE A 402 4.05 14.57 -6.80
N THR A 403 2.87 14.79 -7.39
CA THR A 403 2.41 16.11 -7.83
C THR A 403 2.13 17.09 -6.68
N ILE A 404 1.70 16.58 -5.52
CA ILE A 404 1.33 17.43 -4.37
C ILE A 404 2.55 18.08 -3.71
N PRO A 405 3.58 17.33 -3.25
CA PRO A 405 4.81 17.95 -2.75
C PRO A 405 5.75 18.42 -3.88
N ARG A 406 5.45 18.12 -5.15
CA ARG A 406 6.28 18.46 -6.32
C ARG A 406 7.72 17.95 -6.15
N THR A 407 7.84 16.66 -5.86
CA THR A 407 9.14 15.99 -5.71
C THR A 407 9.09 14.53 -6.13
N THR A 408 10.25 13.93 -6.37
CA THR A 408 10.39 12.53 -6.74
C THR A 408 10.25 11.64 -5.50
N TRP A 409 9.36 10.65 -5.57
CA TRP A 409 9.21 9.61 -4.57
C TRP A 409 9.65 8.27 -5.14
N SER A 410 10.54 7.59 -4.43
CA SER A 410 10.77 6.16 -4.65
C SER A 410 9.64 5.34 -4.00
N ILE A 411 9.63 4.04 -4.28
CA ILE A 411 8.72 3.12 -3.58
C ILE A 411 9.01 3.09 -2.07
N ARG A 412 10.27 3.29 -1.66
CA ARG A 412 10.67 3.36 -0.25
C ARG A 412 10.08 4.58 0.45
N THR A 413 10.11 5.75 -0.21
CA THR A 413 9.41 6.95 0.25
C THR A 413 7.94 6.63 0.47
N ARG A 414 7.30 5.99 -0.52
CA ARG A 414 5.89 5.60 -0.41
C ARG A 414 5.63 4.69 0.80
N PHE A 415 6.46 3.67 1.04
CA PHE A 415 6.33 2.82 2.24
C PHE A 415 6.46 3.63 3.53
N GLN A 416 7.46 4.50 3.65
CA GLN A 416 7.65 5.32 4.84
C GLN A 416 6.46 6.23 5.13
N PHE A 417 5.88 6.87 4.11
CA PHE A 417 4.71 7.73 4.29
C PHE A 417 3.42 6.95 4.53
N CYS A 418 3.32 5.71 4.05
CA CYS A 418 2.24 4.81 4.43
C CYS A 418 2.23 4.55 5.94
N MET A 419 3.38 4.57 6.63
CA MET A 419 3.46 4.33 8.08
C MET A 419 2.77 5.40 8.93
N LEU A 420 2.72 6.66 8.46
CA LEU A 420 2.20 7.76 9.27
C LEU A 420 0.69 7.64 9.55
N PRO A 421 -0.20 7.37 8.56
CA PRO A 421 -1.60 7.09 8.83
C PRO A 421 -1.85 5.88 9.75
N LEU A 422 -0.94 4.90 9.77
CA LEU A 422 -1.03 3.74 10.67
C LEU A 422 -0.66 4.08 12.12
N GLY A 423 -0.01 5.24 12.35
CA GLY A 423 0.54 5.61 13.64
C GLY A 423 1.72 4.70 14.02
N THR A 424 2.63 4.46 13.08
CA THR A 424 3.90 3.76 13.30
C THR A 424 5.06 4.62 12.80
N ASN A 425 6.21 4.48 13.46
CA ASN A 425 7.47 5.02 12.97
C ASN A 425 7.87 4.25 11.72
N TYR A 426 8.40 4.93 10.71
CA TYR A 426 8.93 4.23 9.54
C TYR A 426 10.36 3.74 9.75
N LEU A 427 10.73 2.69 9.02
CA LEU A 427 12.10 2.18 8.97
C LEU A 427 12.98 3.01 8.04
N ALA A 428 14.30 2.78 8.09
CA ALA A 428 15.22 3.33 7.11
C ALA A 428 14.80 3.00 5.67
N ALA A 429 15.02 3.92 4.73
CA ALA A 429 14.58 3.74 3.34
C ALA A 429 15.23 2.53 2.66
N ASP A 430 16.42 2.12 3.08
CA ASP A 430 17.16 0.96 2.58
C ASP A 430 17.07 -0.26 3.52
N ALA A 431 16.10 -0.26 4.44
CA ALA A 431 15.83 -1.39 5.33
C ALA A 431 15.53 -2.68 4.55
N PRO A 432 16.09 -3.84 4.93
CA PRO A 432 15.82 -5.12 4.28
C PRO A 432 14.34 -5.48 4.15
N GLU A 433 13.53 -5.11 5.15
CA GLU A 433 12.08 -5.29 5.21
C GLU A 433 11.40 -4.66 4.00
N TYR A 434 11.82 -3.44 3.65
CA TYR A 434 11.25 -2.76 2.49
C TYR A 434 11.66 -3.43 1.18
N ALA A 435 12.89 -3.94 1.07
CA ALA A 435 13.33 -4.66 -0.13
C ALA A 435 12.55 -5.96 -0.35
N ASP A 436 12.31 -6.73 0.72
CA ASP A 436 11.46 -7.92 0.67
C ASP A 436 10.01 -7.55 0.30
N LEU A 437 9.46 -6.48 0.89
CA LEU A 437 8.12 -5.97 0.55
C LEU A 437 8.00 -5.50 -0.91
N GLU A 438 9.01 -4.81 -1.43
CA GLU A 438 9.03 -4.41 -2.84
C GLU A 438 9.11 -5.62 -3.75
N LEU A 439 9.94 -6.63 -3.45
CA LEU A 439 9.99 -7.87 -4.24
C LEU A 439 8.60 -8.53 -4.34
N TYR A 440 7.89 -8.63 -3.21
CA TYR A 440 6.53 -9.16 -3.17
C TYR A 440 5.57 -8.36 -4.07
N LEU A 441 5.61 -7.03 -4.00
CA LEU A 441 4.73 -6.16 -4.79
C LEU A 441 5.11 -6.11 -6.28
N THR A 442 6.39 -6.14 -6.62
CA THR A 442 6.87 -6.13 -8.00
C THR A 442 6.59 -7.45 -8.73
N ALA A 443 6.44 -8.57 -8.02
CA ALA A 443 5.99 -9.81 -8.64
C ALA A 443 4.60 -9.67 -9.32
N PHE A 444 3.71 -8.81 -8.79
CA PHE A 444 2.43 -8.51 -9.44
C PHE A 444 2.59 -7.69 -10.73
N ASP A 445 3.75 -7.10 -10.97
CA ASP A 445 4.07 -6.38 -12.20
C ASP A 445 4.61 -7.30 -13.32
N ASN A 446 4.90 -8.58 -13.04
CA ASN A 446 5.44 -9.51 -14.03
C ASN A 446 4.62 -9.54 -15.34
N GLY A 447 5.31 -9.46 -16.47
CA GLY A 447 4.74 -9.39 -17.81
C GLY A 447 4.20 -8.01 -18.22
N LYS A 448 4.06 -7.06 -17.29
CA LYS A 448 3.59 -5.70 -17.60
C LYS A 448 4.76 -4.81 -18.03
N PRO A 449 4.55 -3.87 -18.97
CA PRO A 449 5.61 -2.98 -19.41
C PRO A 449 6.02 -2.02 -18.30
N LEU A 450 7.34 -1.89 -18.08
CA LEU A 450 7.92 -0.87 -17.21
C LEU A 450 7.63 0.53 -17.77
N SER A 451 7.34 1.49 -16.89
CA SER A 451 7.04 2.87 -17.29
C SER A 451 7.42 3.84 -16.17
N VAL A 452 8.71 4.20 -16.16
CA VAL A 452 9.37 5.04 -15.17
C VAL A 452 9.98 6.29 -15.85
N PRO A 453 9.91 7.48 -15.25
CA PRO A 453 9.21 7.79 -14.01
C PRO A 453 7.69 7.84 -14.21
N GLY A 454 6.93 7.42 -13.21
CA GLY A 454 5.48 7.61 -13.18
C GLY A 454 5.09 9.02 -12.70
N ILE A 455 3.80 9.35 -12.73
CA ILE A 455 3.21 10.56 -12.11
C ILE A 455 2.09 10.13 -11.14
N ARG A 456 2.02 10.72 -9.95
CA ARG A 456 1.03 10.38 -8.92
C ARG A 456 0.44 11.56 -8.16
#